data_AF-A0AA42PVP9-F1
#
_entry.id   AF-A0AA42PVP9-F1
#
_cell.length_a   1.000
_cell.length_b   1.000
_cell.length_c   1.000
_cell.angle_alpha   90.00
_cell.angle_beta   90.00
_cell.angle_gamma   90.00
#
_symmetry.space_group_name_H-M   'P 1'
#
loop_
_entity.id
_entity.type
_entity.pdbx_description
1 polymer ?
#
loop_
_entity_poly.entity_id
_entity_poly.type
_entity_poly.pdbx_seq_one_letter_code
_entity_poly.pdbx_strand_id
1 'polypeptide(L)'
;SMYPFNGWVSNESSPLQSSVLVSERMAFKLHRQGQILESVGADRAVCFEYPSPIIPKERWRYQMVNMFPDAAQCHPFGRTVMRWETGRNPPNTKKNYGYLLWRKRNCVFL
;
A
#
# COMPACT_ATOMS: atom_id res chain seq x y z
N SER A 1 9.26 -8.46 -2.96
CA SER A 1 8.70 -9.69 -2.36
C SER A 1 7.97 -9.35 -1.07
N MET A 2 6.73 -9.84 -0.89
CA MET A 2 5.87 -9.54 0.28
C MET A 2 6.36 -10.21 1.58
N TYR A 3 7.23 -11.20 1.47
CA TYR A 3 7.84 -11.87 2.61
C TYR A 3 9.30 -11.41 2.73
N PRO A 4 9.85 -11.39 3.96
CA PRO A 4 9.20 -11.56 5.28
C PRO A 4 8.41 -10.32 5.77
N PHE A 5 7.55 -10.46 6.79
CA PHE A 5 6.76 -9.36 7.38
C PHE A 5 7.52 -8.53 8.43
N ASN A 6 8.77 -8.21 8.10
CA ASN A 6 9.60 -7.32 8.89
C ASN A 6 9.99 -6.09 8.05
N GLY A 7 10.58 -5.11 8.71
CA GLY A 7 11.12 -3.91 8.04
C GLY A 7 12.45 -4.15 7.32
N TRP A 8 12.91 -5.39 7.21
CA TRP A 8 14.23 -5.69 6.63
C TRP A 8 14.13 -5.94 5.13
N VAL A 9 14.91 -5.18 4.34
CA VAL A 9 14.99 -5.28 2.88
C VAL A 9 16.45 -5.55 2.52
N SER A 10 16.73 -6.69 1.88
CA SER A 10 18.10 -7.13 1.57
C SER A 10 18.73 -6.38 0.39
N ASN A 11 17.93 -6.09 -0.64
CA ASN A 11 18.38 -5.44 -1.87
C ASN A 11 17.56 -4.17 -2.07
N GLU A 12 18.17 -3.03 -1.76
CA GLU A 12 17.64 -1.70 -2.06
C GLU A 12 18.11 -1.27 -3.44
N SER A 13 17.22 -1.32 -4.43
CA SER A 13 17.44 -0.68 -5.74
C SER A 13 17.18 0.82 -5.69
N SER A 14 16.19 1.24 -4.89
CA SER A 14 15.97 2.64 -4.56
C SER A 14 15.31 2.79 -3.19
N PRO A 15 15.59 3.88 -2.45
CA PRO A 15 15.04 4.10 -1.12
C PRO A 15 13.52 4.25 -1.16
N LEU A 16 13.01 4.87 -2.22
CA LEU A 16 11.59 5.04 -2.43
C LEU A 16 10.94 3.66 -2.72
N GLN A 17 11.57 2.78 -3.49
CA GLN A 17 11.09 1.42 -3.67
C GLN A 17 11.08 0.58 -2.40
N SER A 18 12.14 0.65 -1.60
CA SER A 18 12.22 -0.06 -0.32
C SER A 18 11.14 0.41 0.64
N SER A 19 10.88 1.73 0.70
CA SER A 19 9.84 2.28 1.57
C SER A 19 8.43 1.86 1.16
N VAL A 20 8.12 1.83 -0.15
CA VAL A 20 6.85 1.28 -0.66
C VAL A 20 6.73 -0.19 -0.27
N LEU A 21 7.78 -0.99 -0.49
CA LEU A 21 7.76 -2.42 -0.17
C LEU A 21 7.47 -2.69 1.31
N VAL A 22 8.08 -1.93 2.22
CA VAL A 22 7.83 -2.06 3.66
C VAL A 22 6.40 -1.65 4.01
N SER A 23 5.84 -0.63 3.35
CA SER A 23 4.43 -0.24 3.56
C SER A 23 3.46 -1.34 3.11
N GLU A 24 3.72 -1.99 1.97
CA GLU A 24 2.92 -3.12 1.47
C GLU A 24 2.98 -4.33 2.41
N ARG A 25 4.17 -4.61 2.97
CA ARG A 25 4.36 -5.67 3.97
C ARG A 25 3.62 -5.39 5.27
N MET A 26 3.61 -4.13 5.72
CA MET A 26 2.86 -3.74 6.92
C MET A 26 1.36 -3.93 6.71
N ALA A 27 0.83 -3.51 5.56
CA ALA A 27 -0.57 -3.76 5.21
C ALA A 27 -0.90 -5.26 5.21
N PHE A 28 -0.04 -6.08 4.61
CA PHE A 28 -0.21 -7.53 4.61
C PHE A 28 -0.17 -8.15 6.01
N LYS A 29 0.72 -7.66 6.87
CA LYS A 29 0.82 -8.09 8.28
C LYS A 29 -0.49 -7.81 9.03
N LEU A 30 -1.03 -6.60 8.88
CA LEU A 30 -2.29 -6.19 9.53
C LEU A 30 -3.49 -7.03 9.08
N HIS A 31 -3.54 -7.39 7.80
CA HIS A 31 -4.50 -8.36 7.26
C HIS A 31 -4.42 -9.72 7.95
N ARG A 32 -3.20 -10.28 8.06
CA ARG A 32 -3.00 -11.58 8.73
C ARG A 32 -3.28 -11.55 10.23
N GLN A 33 -3.15 -10.38 10.86
CA GLN A 33 -3.51 -10.18 12.27
C GLN A 33 -5.02 -9.97 12.46
N GLY A 34 -5.82 -9.91 11.39
CA GLY A 34 -7.26 -9.68 11.47
C GLY A 34 -7.64 -8.26 11.89
N GLN A 35 -6.70 -7.30 11.89
CA GLN A 35 -6.98 -5.90 12.24
C GLN A 35 -7.70 -5.16 11.10
N ILE A 36 -7.62 -5.70 9.89
CA ILE A 36 -8.18 -5.11 8.68
C ILE A 36 -9.22 -6.07 8.11
N LEU A 37 -10.48 -5.63 8.08
CA LEU A 37 -11.60 -6.38 7.52
C LEU A 37 -11.91 -5.90 6.10
N GLU A 38 -12.11 -6.81 5.16
CA GLU A 38 -12.44 -6.50 3.76
C GLU A 38 -13.93 -6.68 3.49
N SER A 39 -14.47 -5.97 2.50
CA SER A 39 -15.85 -6.16 2.03
C SER A 39 -15.88 -6.41 0.52
N VAL A 40 -16.19 -7.61 0.04
CA VAL A 40 -16.29 -7.89 -1.42
C VAL A 40 -17.75 -7.82 -1.85
N GLY A 41 -18.01 -7.09 -2.94
CA GLY A 41 -19.37 -6.93 -3.48
C GLY A 41 -19.85 -8.14 -4.29
N ALA A 42 -19.36 -9.34 -3.97
CA ALA A 42 -19.77 -10.58 -4.63
C ALA A 42 -21.05 -11.15 -4.01
N ASP A 43 -21.30 -10.86 -2.72
CA ASP A 43 -22.47 -11.36 -1.99
C ASP A 43 -23.58 -10.31 -1.87
N ARG A 44 -24.82 -10.79 -1.69
CA ARG A 44 -26.05 -9.97 -1.59
C ARG A 44 -26.02 -8.92 -0.47
N ALA A 45 -25.17 -9.09 0.54
CA ALA A 45 -24.87 -8.10 1.55
C ALA A 45 -23.58 -7.36 1.17
N VAL A 46 -23.69 -6.37 0.29
CA VAL A 46 -22.54 -5.61 -0.24
C VAL A 46 -21.62 -5.08 0.86
N CYS A 47 -22.17 -4.77 2.05
CA CYS A 47 -21.45 -4.22 3.21
C CYS A 47 -20.91 -5.25 4.22
N PHE A 48 -20.93 -6.56 3.95
CA PHE A 48 -20.40 -7.53 4.92
C PHE A 48 -18.87 -7.46 4.99
N GLU A 49 -18.35 -7.13 6.17
CA GLU A 49 -16.91 -7.07 6.43
C GLU A 49 -16.42 -8.41 7.02
N TYR A 50 -15.38 -8.99 6.41
CA TYR A 50 -14.79 -10.25 6.85
C TYR A 50 -13.26 -10.16 6.97
N PRO A 51 -12.63 -10.86 7.93
CA PRO A 51 -11.19 -10.90 8.03
C PRO A 51 -10.61 -11.69 6.85
N SER A 52 -9.68 -11.08 6.12
CA SER A 52 -8.99 -11.75 5.01
C SER A 52 -7.48 -11.84 5.31
N PRO A 53 -6.92 -13.04 5.45
CA PRO A 53 -5.49 -13.20 5.74
C PRO A 53 -4.60 -12.90 4.51
N ILE A 54 -5.18 -12.91 3.31
CA ILE A 54 -4.48 -12.60 2.06
C ILE A 54 -5.06 -11.30 1.52
N ILE A 55 -4.20 -10.31 1.30
CA ILE A 55 -4.62 -9.00 0.76
C ILE A 55 -5.06 -9.11 -0.71
N PRO A 56 -6.26 -8.62 -1.07
CA PRO A 56 -6.66 -8.47 -2.46
C PRO A 56 -5.98 -7.21 -3.07
N LYS A 57 -4.80 -7.38 -3.69
CA LYS A 57 -3.95 -6.26 -4.15
C LYS A 57 -4.66 -5.26 -5.07
N GLU A 58 -5.58 -5.71 -5.91
CA GLU A 58 -6.31 -4.87 -6.88
C GLU A 58 -7.15 -3.77 -6.22
N ARG A 59 -7.49 -3.95 -4.94
CA ARG A 59 -8.36 -3.05 -4.18
C ARG A 59 -7.61 -2.04 -3.32
N TRP A 60 -6.29 -2.15 -3.35
CA TRP A 60 -5.38 -1.35 -2.54
C TRP A 60 -4.54 -0.46 -3.43
N ARG A 61 -4.48 0.81 -3.04
CA ARG A 61 -3.63 1.81 -3.69
C ARG A 61 -2.88 2.58 -2.61
N TYR A 62 -1.69 3.05 -2.93
CA TYR A 62 -0.97 3.96 -2.06
C TYR A 62 -0.77 5.29 -2.78
N GLN A 63 -0.80 6.35 -1.99
CA GLN A 63 -0.55 7.72 -2.42
C GLN A 63 0.62 8.25 -1.62
N MET A 64 1.60 8.84 -2.30
CA MET A 64 2.72 9.47 -1.62
C MET A 64 2.28 10.81 -1.02
N VAL A 65 2.48 10.98 0.28
CA VAL A 65 2.22 12.23 1.00
C VAL A 65 3.51 12.97 1.41
N ASN A 66 4.63 12.25 1.53
CA ASN A 66 5.94 12.81 1.89
C ASN A 66 7.04 12.01 1.13
N MET A 67 8.17 12.57 0.70
CA MET A 67 8.60 13.97 0.86
C MET A 67 7.98 14.94 -0.17
N PHE A 68 7.84 14.50 -1.41
CA PHE A 68 7.12 15.25 -2.45
C PHE A 68 5.77 14.56 -2.70
N PRO A 69 4.65 15.20 -2.32
CA PRO A 69 3.34 14.58 -2.42
C PRO A 69 2.96 14.31 -3.87
N ASP A 70 2.47 13.11 -4.14
CA ASP A 70 1.84 12.75 -5.41
C ASP A 70 0.32 12.76 -5.24
N ALA A 71 -0.24 13.94 -4.99
CA ALA A 71 -1.65 14.03 -4.61
C ALA A 71 -2.62 13.69 -5.74
N ALA A 72 -2.19 13.86 -7.00
CA ALA A 72 -3.03 13.63 -8.16
C ALA A 72 -3.06 12.16 -8.61
N GLN A 73 -2.16 11.30 -8.12
CA GLN A 73 -2.06 9.91 -8.56
C GLN A 73 -2.03 8.92 -7.40
N CYS A 74 -2.79 7.84 -7.55
CA CYS A 74 -2.80 6.70 -6.64
C CYS A 74 -2.23 5.47 -7.35
N HIS A 75 -1.12 4.96 -6.85
CA HIS A 75 -0.43 3.82 -7.46
C HIS A 75 -0.99 2.51 -6.90
N PRO A 76 -1.30 1.53 -7.77
CA PRO A 76 -1.75 0.22 -7.31
C PRO A 76 -0.62 -0.55 -6.63
N PHE A 77 -0.99 -1.42 -5.70
CA PHE A 77 -0.07 -2.33 -5.03
C PHE A 77 0.70 -3.20 -6.03
N GLY A 78 2.00 -3.37 -5.80
CA GLY A 78 2.90 -4.16 -6.65
C GLY A 78 3.35 -3.48 -7.94
N ARG A 79 2.93 -2.25 -8.23
CA ARG A 79 3.43 -1.48 -9.38
C ARG A 79 4.89 -1.07 -9.17
N THR A 80 5.66 -1.10 -10.26
CA THR A 80 7.05 -0.65 -10.22
C THR A 80 7.15 0.86 -9.98
N VAL A 81 8.08 1.20 -9.11
CA VAL A 81 8.28 2.52 -8.52
C VAL A 81 9.15 3.40 -9.42
N MET A 82 10.02 2.76 -10.21
CA MET A 82 10.87 3.36 -11.24
C MET A 82 10.12 4.28 -12.20
N ARG A 83 8.81 4.08 -12.42
CA ARG A 83 8.02 4.94 -13.33
C ARG A 83 7.66 6.30 -12.74
N TRP A 84 7.55 6.41 -11.43
CA TRP A 84 7.04 7.62 -10.76
C TRP A 84 8.01 8.19 -9.73
N GLU A 85 9.10 7.48 -9.43
CA GLU A 85 10.17 7.92 -8.55
C GLU A 85 10.96 9.13 -9.08
N THR A 86 10.94 9.36 -10.39
CA THR A 86 11.69 10.46 -11.02
C THR A 86 11.35 11.81 -10.38
N GLY A 87 12.39 12.51 -9.91
CA GLY A 87 12.25 13.82 -9.24
C GLY A 87 11.79 13.76 -7.79
N ARG A 88 11.49 12.56 -7.24
CA ARG A 88 11.00 12.38 -5.86
C ARG A 88 12.04 11.82 -4.90
N ASN A 89 13.24 11.55 -5.39
CA ASN A 89 14.38 11.05 -4.61
C ASN A 89 15.65 11.88 -4.85
N PRO A 90 15.69 13.18 -4.46
CA PRO A 90 16.90 13.99 -4.59
C PRO A 90 17.91 13.68 -3.46
N PRO A 91 19.22 13.83 -3.73
CA PRO A 91 20.28 13.43 -2.79
C PRO A 91 20.35 14.29 -1.52
N ASN A 92 19.82 15.52 -1.54
CA ASN A 92 19.90 16.47 -0.43
C ASN A 92 18.81 16.29 0.66
N THR A 93 18.22 15.10 0.78
CA THR A 93 17.05 14.89 1.65
C THR A 93 17.28 13.79 2.66
N LYS A 94 16.53 13.84 3.76
CA LYS A 94 16.58 12.81 4.82
C LYS A 94 15.91 11.48 4.42
N LYS A 95 15.46 11.33 3.16
CA LYS A 95 14.80 10.13 2.62
C LYS A 95 13.64 9.60 3.48
N ASN A 96 12.84 10.52 4.03
CA ASN A 96 11.65 10.19 4.80
C ASN A 96 10.44 10.14 3.87
N TYR A 97 9.90 8.95 3.62
CA TYR A 97 8.72 8.77 2.78
C TYR A 97 7.48 8.50 3.61
N GLY A 98 6.37 9.11 3.21
CA GLY A 98 5.07 8.94 3.83
C GLY A 98 4.07 8.47 2.78
N TYR A 99 3.26 7.49 3.15
CA TYR A 99 2.25 6.89 2.28
C TYR A 99 0.89 6.91 2.94
N LEU A 100 -0.13 7.30 2.20
CA LEU A 100 -1.52 7.11 2.55
C LEU A 100 -2.05 5.92 1.76
N LEU A 101 -2.57 4.91 2.47
CA LEU A 101 -3.09 3.69 1.87
C LEU A 101 -4.60 3.82 1.70
N TRP A 102 -5.04 3.74 0.45
CA TRP A 102 -6.44 3.68 0.06
C TRP A 102 -6.87 2.23 -0.10
N ARG A 103 -7.96 1.89 0.59
CA ARG A 103 -8.64 0.62 0.43
C ARG A 103 -10.04 0.86 -0.11
N LYS A 104 -10.41 0.15 -1.17
CA LYS A 104 -11.79 0.12 -1.66
C LYS A 104 -12.67 -0.62 -0.64
N ARG A 105 -13.63 0.06 -0.03
CA ARG A 105 -14.76 -0.59 0.66
C ARG A 105 -15.94 -0.61 -0.29
N ASN A 106 -16.51 -1.78 -0.53
CA ASN A 106 -17.81 -1.87 -1.17
C ASN A 106 -18.81 -1.79 -0.04
N CYS A 107 -19.35 -0.62 0.22
CA CYS A 107 -20.50 -0.44 1.09
C CYS A 107 -21.43 0.53 0.35
N VAL A 108 -22.69 0.16 0.17
CA VAL A 108 -23.69 1.07 -0.38
C VAL A 108 -24.19 1.91 0.79
N PHE A 109 -24.06 3.23 0.69
CA PHE A 109 -24.86 4.13 1.52
C PHE A 109 -26.27 4.12 0.91
N LEU A 110 -27.28 3.72 1.68
CA LEU A 110 -28.69 3.78 1.25
C LEU A 110 -29.07 5.22 0.88
#